data_AF-A0A2M9PDK7-F1
#
_entry.id   AF-A0A2M9PDK7-F1
#
_cell.length_a   1.000
_cell.length_b   1.000
_cell.length_c   1.000
_cell.angle_alpha   90.00
_cell.angle_beta   90.00
_cell.angle_gamma   90.00
#
_symmetry.space_group_name_H-M   'P 1'
#
loop_
_entity.id
_entity.type
_entity.pdbx_description
1 polymer ?
#
loop_
_entity_poly.entity_id
_entity_poly.type
_entity_poly.pdbx_seq_one_letter_code
_entity_poly.pdbx_strand_id
1 'polypeptide(L)' 'MFGFTALELARIQFGFTVSFHIIFPAITIGLASYLAVLEGMWLWKKEGVYRDLYHFWSKVFAVNFAMGVVSGLVMAY' A
#
# COMPACT_ATOMS: atom_id res chain seq x y z
N MET A 1 -28.31 -7.69 25.94
CA MET A 1 -27.14 -6.96 25.40
C MET A 1 -26.36 -7.97 24.57
N PHE A 2 -25.91 -7.60 23.37
CA PHE A 2 -25.36 -8.53 22.37
C PHE A 2 -24.36 -9.53 22.99
N GLY A 3 -24.68 -10.83 22.95
CA GLY A 3 -23.95 -11.90 23.63
C GLY A 3 -22.72 -12.38 22.86
N PHE A 4 -21.83 -11.48 22.46
CA PHE A 4 -20.61 -11.86 21.74
C PHE A 4 -19.58 -12.48 22.66
N THR A 5 -18.99 -13.59 22.22
CA THR A 5 -17.82 -14.21 22.87
C THR A 5 -16.54 -13.45 22.51
N ALA A 6 -15.52 -13.59 23.37
CA ALA A 6 -14.20 -13.00 23.10
C ALA A 6 -13.60 -13.49 21.75
N LEU A 7 -13.88 -14.74 21.36
CA LEU A 7 -13.44 -15.30 20.09
C LEU A 7 -14.08 -14.59 18.89
N GLU A 8 -15.38 -14.31 18.95
CA GLU A 8 -16.09 -13.59 17.89
C GLU A 8 -15.60 -12.15 17.75
N LEU A 9 -15.38 -11.46 18.88
CA LEU A 9 -14.82 -10.11 18.88
C LEU A 9 -13.41 -10.09 18.28
N ALA A 10 -12.56 -11.06 18.63
CA ALA A 10 -11.21 -11.18 18.06
C ALA A 10 -11.24 -11.40 16.54
N ARG A 11 -12.17 -12.23 16.03
CA ARG A 11 -12.33 -12.46 14.57
C ARG A 11 -12.80 -11.20 13.85
N ILE A 12 -13.74 -10.46 14.43
CA ILE A 12 -14.24 -9.22 13.85
C ILE A 12 -13.14 -8.16 13.81
N GLN A 13 -12.40 -8.00 14.91
CA GLN A 13 -11.27 -7.07 14.98
C GLN A 13 -10.19 -7.43 13.95
N PHE A 14 -9.78 -8.70 13.89
CA PHE A 14 -8.77 -9.15 12.94
C PHE A 14 -9.26 -8.98 11.49
N GLY A 15 -10.50 -9.39 11.19
CA GLY A 15 -11.11 -9.24 9.88
C GLY A 15 -11.15 -7.79 9.41
N PHE A 16 -11.53 -6.86 10.29
CA PHE A 16 -11.48 -5.43 10.01
C PHE A 16 -10.04 -4.97 9.70
N THR A 17 -9.08 -5.26 10.59
CA THR A 17 -7.69 -4.80 10.41
C THR A 17 -7.07 -5.33 9.13
N VAL A 18 -7.23 -6.63 8.81
CA VAL A 18 -6.64 -7.23 7.61
C VAL A 18 -7.29 -6.73 6.33
N SER A 19 -8.60 -6.53 6.31
CA SER A 19 -9.31 -5.99 5.14
C SER A 19 -8.88 -4.56 4.80
N PHE A 20 -8.61 -3.71 5.80
CA PHE A 20 -8.06 -2.38 5.53
C PHE A 20 -6.58 -2.43 5.16
N HIS A 21 -5.80 -3.25 5.86
CA HIS A 21 -4.36 -3.33 5.62
C HIS A 21 -4.05 -3.77 4.19
N ILE A 22 -4.71 -4.81 3.66
CA ILE A 22 -4.33 -5.43 2.37
C ILE A 22 -4.39 -4.48 1.17
N ILE A 23 -5.20 -3.42 1.26
CA ILE A 23 -5.34 -2.42 0.19
C ILE A 23 -4.00 -1.70 -0.05
N PHE A 24 -3.27 -1.37 1.02
CA PHE A 24 -2.03 -0.60 0.90
C PHE A 24 -0.88 -1.42 0.28
N PRO A 25 -0.53 -2.64 0.72
CA PRO A 25 0.48 -3.46 0.08
C PRO A 25 0.14 -3.79 -1.38
N ALA A 26 -1.12 -4.11 -1.70
CA ALA A 26 -1.51 -4.46 -3.06
C ALA A 26 -1.24 -3.30 -4.04
N ILE A 27 -1.61 -2.07 -3.66
CA ILE A 27 -1.34 -0.87 -4.46
C ILE A 27 0.15 -0.56 -4.50
N THR A 28 0.85 -0.69 -3.36
CA THR A 28 2.30 -0.44 -3.25
C THR A 28 3.09 -1.34 -4.19
N ILE A 29 2.79 -2.64 -4.25
CA ILE A 29 3.48 -3.60 -5.12
C ILE A 29 3.28 -3.22 -6.59
N GLY A 30 2.05 -2.89 -6.98
CA GLY A 30 1.75 -2.42 -8.34
C GLY A 30 2.52 -1.14 -8.69
N LEU A 31 2.43 -0.12 -7.85
CA LEU A 31 3.13 1.16 -8.05
C LEU A 31 4.65 1.01 -8.06
N ALA A 32 5.24 0.15 -7.23
CA ALA A 32 6.67 -0.11 -7.23
C ALA A 32 7.15 -0.61 -8.60
N SER A 33 6.44 -1.60 -9.17
CA SER A 33 6.76 -2.13 -10.50
C SER A 33 6.59 -1.08 -11.60
N TYR A 34 5.53 -0.27 -11.52
CA TYR A 34 5.26 0.80 -12.48
C TYR A 34 6.33 1.90 -12.42
N LEU A 35 6.72 2.34 -11.23
CA LEU A 35 7.79 3.32 -11.03
C LEU A 35 9.13 2.80 -11.57
N ALA A 36 9.46 1.52 -11.36
CA ALA A 36 10.66 0.91 -11.92
C ALA A 36 10.66 0.94 -13.46
N VAL A 37 9.52 0.68 -14.09
CA VAL A 37 9.36 0.77 -15.55
C VAL A 37 9.52 2.20 -16.04
N LEU A 38 8.90 3.19 -15.37
CA LEU A 38 9.02 4.60 -15.75
C LEU A 38 10.47 5.09 -15.67
N GLU A 39 11.17 4.76 -14.59
CA GLU A 39 12.59 5.12 -14.44
C GLU A 39 13.44 4.43 -15.52
N GLY A 40 13.21 3.15 -15.79
CA GLY A 40 13.91 2.43 -16.88
C GLY A 40 13.66 3.05 -18.25
N MET A 41 12.42 3.45 -18.55
CA MET A 41 12.05 4.13 -19.79
C MET A 41 12.68 5.51 -19.91
N TRP A 42 12.74 6.28 -18.81
CA TRP A 42 13.47 7.55 -18.78
C TRP A 42 14.96 7.34 -19.05
N LEU A 43 15.59 6.34 -18.41
CA LEU A 43 17.00 6.03 -18.61
C LEU A 43 17.32 5.63 -20.05
N TRP A 44 16.43 4.90 -20.71
CA TRP A 44 16.59 4.47 -22.10
C TRP A 44 16.28 5.59 -23.11
N LYS A 45 15.07 6.15 -23.07
CA LYS A 45 14.58 7.10 -24.08
C LYS A 45 14.99 8.55 -23.84
N LYS A 46 15.36 8.90 -22.59
CA LYS A 46 15.66 10.28 -22.15
C LYS A 46 14.52 11.28 -22.35
N GLU A 47 13.28 10.81 -22.56
CA GLU A 47 12.10 11.67 -22.65
C GLU A 47 11.66 12.13 -21.26
N GLY A 48 11.50 13.44 -21.05
CA GLY A 48 11.16 14.02 -19.74
C GLY A 48 9.83 13.53 -19.15
N VAL A 49 8.87 13.16 -20.00
CA VAL A 49 7.54 12.71 -19.59
C VAL A 49 7.57 11.52 -18.61
N TYR A 50 8.49 10.57 -18.79
CA TYR A 50 8.59 9.41 -17.90
C TYR A 50 9.07 9.81 -16.51
N ARG A 51 9.97 10.80 -16.43
CA ARG A 51 10.48 11.34 -15.16
C ARG A 51 9.42 12.16 -14.43
N ASP A 52 8.62 12.94 -15.16
CA ASP A 52 7.51 13.70 -14.59
C ASP A 52 6.45 12.75 -13.99
N LEU A 53 6.10 11.70 -14.74
CA LEU A 53 5.21 10.64 -14.24
C LEU A 53 5.80 9.93 -13.02
N TYR A 54 7.09 9.59 -13.05
CA TYR A 54 7.76 8.95 -11.92
C TYR A 54 7.64 9.80 -10.64
N HIS A 55 7.95 11.10 -10.72
CA HIS A 55 7.90 12.00 -9.56
C HIS A 55 6.47 12.28 -9.07
N PHE A 56 5.47 12.22 -9.96
CA PHE A 56 4.07 12.30 -9.55
C PHE A 56 3.66 11.05 -8.76
N TRP A 57 3.88 9.87 -9.34
CA TRP A 57 3.46 8.60 -8.74
C TRP A 57 4.29 8.21 -7.53
N SER A 58 5.55 8.65 -7.42
CA SER A 58 6.40 8.37 -6.25
C SER A 58 5.85 8.98 -4.96
N LYS A 59 5.15 10.13 -5.05
CA LYS A 59 4.49 10.75 -3.90
C LYS A 59 3.31 9.91 -3.41
N VAL A 60 2.47 9.44 -4.35
CA VAL A 60 1.34 8.55 -4.04
C VAL A 60 1.83 7.24 -3.45
N PHE A 61 2.88 6.65 -4.05
CA PHE A 61 3.54 5.46 -3.53
C PHE A 61 4.02 5.67 -2.09
N ALA A 62 4.68 6.78 -1.78
CA ALA A 62 5.21 7.04 -0.44
C ALA A 62 4.10 7.12 0.63
N VAL A 63 2.99 7.81 0.33
CA VAL A 63 1.84 7.90 1.25
C VAL A 63 1.21 6.52 1.47
N ASN A 64 1.00 5.78 0.39
CA ASN A 64 0.38 4.45 0.45
C ASN A 64 1.28 3.44 1.18
N PHE A 65 2.60 3.49 0.94
CA PHE A 65 3.60 2.69 1.65
C PHE A 65 3.59 3.00 3.15
N ALA A 66 3.60 4.28 3.54
CA ALA A 66 3.56 4.67 4.94
C ALA A 66 2.30 4.15 5.65
N MET A 67 1.12 4.30 5.02
CA MET A 67 -0.13 3.75 5.57
C MET A 67 -0.10 2.22 5.67
N GLY A 68 0.52 1.54 4.71
CA GLY A 68 0.77 0.11 4.76
C GLY A 68 1.61 -0.29 5.96
N VAL A 69 2.73 0.37 6.21
CA VAL A 69 3.61 0.08 7.36
C VAL A 69 2.86 0.28 8.69
N VAL A 70 2.14 1.40 8.85
CA VAL A 70 1.40 1.71 10.08
C VAL A 70 0.30 0.67 10.34
N SER A 71 -0.50 0.34 9.33
CA SER A 71 -1.57 -0.66 9.47
C SER A 71 -1.03 -2.08 9.67
N GLY A 72 0.14 -2.40 9.12
CA GLY A 72 0.80 -3.70 9.32
C GLY A 72 1.31 -3.88 10.74
N LEU A 73 1.85 -2.81 11.34
CA LEU A 73 2.25 -2.82 12.75
C LEU A 73 1.06 -3.12 13.67
N VAL A 74 -0.11 -2.53 13.41
CA VAL A 74 -1.34 -2.80 14.20
C VAL A 74 -1.80 -4.26 14.08
N MET A 75 -1.45 -4.97 13.01
CA MET A 75 -1.79 -6.39 12.87
C MET A 75 -0.82 -7.31 13.61
N ALA A 76 0.41 -6.85 13.86
CA ALA A 76 1.45 -7.64 14.50
C ALA A 76 1.33 -7.70 16.04
N TYR A 77 0.55 -6.79 16.64
CA TYR A 77 0.38 -6.63 18.09
C TYR A 77 -1.09 -6.70 18.49
#